data_AF-A0A0H1BBI4-F1
#
_entry.id   AF-A0A0H1BBI4-F1
#
_cell.length_a   1.000
_cell.length_b   1.000
_cell.length_c   1.000
_cell.angle_alpha   90.00
_cell.angle_beta   90.00
_cell.angle_gamma   90.00
#
_symmetry.space_group_name_H-M   'P 1'
#
loop_
_entity.id
_entity.type
_entity.pdbx_description
1 polymer ?
#
loop_
_entity_poly.entity_id
_entity_poly.type
_entity_poly.pdbx_seq_one_letter_code
_entity_poly.pdbx_strand_id
1 'polypeptide(L)'
;MEQVITTDEKSQLAPAEVDNSSGREDGAQPRGDIVESSSPSPPAEDWFAWMQVLGAFCLNLNTWGLMNAYGVFQAFYELDLLAARSSSDISWIGSTQAFLMFIISMIVGPIVDAGYLRSLLGIGSLLTVLGIFMTSLCTEYWQVFLAQAITMGLGFGCLYVPAPTIISQYFHASTALAMGASSAGSALGGVIYPIIFTHLQPRIGFAWATRVLGFIVLATQILPLILMKSRAGPTTKYSLVDRTAFKDVPYILLNIGLIFGFMGFYIIFYYIELYAHQESSASAVLQSYLLVIINASSLPGRLIPGYYADKMGSINVQTIVALAGAILTFCLIAIKNSAGLVVYCVIYGFSAGAFMGLPAAGVVNLSADKSKIGARLGMTLAVVGCGVLVSNPIAGAILGGRGGWVGLIVWCGALLMASFISMAASRIRKVGFGFKKAI
;
A
#
# COMPACT_ATOMS: atom_id res chain seq x y z
N MET A 1 -4.99 -44.85 -53.89
CA MET A 1 -4.30 -45.11 -55.17
C MET A 1 -4.46 -43.84 -56.00
N GLU A 2 -3.75 -42.75 -55.71
CA GLU A 2 -2.30 -42.58 -55.72
C GLU A 2 -1.72 -42.57 -57.14
N GLN A 3 -0.89 -41.54 -57.38
CA GLN A 3 0.01 -41.28 -58.51
C GLN A 3 -0.46 -40.25 -59.58
N VAL A 4 0.27 -39.18 -59.95
CA VAL A 4 1.64 -38.69 -59.61
C VAL A 4 1.96 -37.40 -60.43
N ILE A 5 2.62 -36.40 -59.79
CA ILE A 5 3.80 -35.59 -60.25
C ILE A 5 3.59 -34.60 -61.44
N THR A 6 3.57 -33.26 -61.26
CA THR A 6 4.68 -32.25 -61.18
C THR A 6 5.61 -32.23 -62.42
N THR A 7 6.17 -31.16 -63.02
CA THR A 7 6.58 -29.81 -62.58
C THR A 7 7.04 -29.01 -63.83
N ASP A 8 6.96 -27.68 -63.76
CA ASP A 8 7.80 -26.59 -64.33
C ASP A 8 8.52 -26.72 -65.69
N GLU A 9 8.35 -25.70 -66.55
CA GLU A 9 9.51 -25.00 -67.15
C GLU A 9 9.24 -23.55 -67.63
N LYS A 10 9.96 -22.64 -66.97
CA LYS A 10 10.50 -21.29 -67.26
C LYS A 10 10.49 -20.68 -68.70
N SER A 11 10.30 -19.34 -68.69
CA SER A 11 11.19 -18.28 -69.24
C SER A 11 10.98 -17.66 -70.66
N GLN A 12 10.63 -16.36 -70.62
CA GLN A 12 11.14 -15.18 -71.38
C GLN A 12 11.02 -15.09 -72.91
N LEU A 13 10.32 -14.04 -73.41
CA LEU A 13 10.85 -12.90 -74.20
C LEU A 13 9.69 -12.04 -74.80
N ALA A 14 9.81 -10.71 -74.66
CA ALA A 14 8.91 -9.64 -75.18
C ALA A 14 9.25 -9.28 -76.66
N PRO A 15 8.85 -8.14 -77.27
CA PRO A 15 7.85 -7.09 -76.94
C PRO A 15 6.97 -6.65 -78.16
N ALA A 16 5.97 -5.77 -77.94
CA ALA A 16 5.60 -4.73 -78.91
C ALA A 16 4.73 -3.64 -78.25
N GLU A 17 5.37 -2.50 -77.98
CA GLU A 17 4.72 -1.19 -77.80
C GLU A 17 4.04 -0.77 -79.11
N VAL A 18 2.84 -0.17 -79.04
CA VAL A 18 2.57 1.13 -79.69
C VAL A 18 1.60 1.91 -78.81
N ASP A 19 2.19 2.95 -78.23
CA ASP A 19 1.62 4.17 -77.68
C ASP A 19 0.51 4.78 -78.55
N ASN A 20 -0.62 5.11 -77.92
CA ASN A 20 -1.39 6.26 -78.39
C ASN A 20 -1.95 7.03 -77.20
N SER A 21 -1.10 7.90 -76.68
CA SER A 21 -1.43 9.13 -75.96
C SER A 21 -2.75 9.78 -76.40
N SER A 22 -3.59 10.14 -75.42
CA SER A 22 -3.95 11.53 -75.10
C SER A 22 -5.32 11.65 -74.40
N GLY A 23 -5.26 12.03 -73.11
CA GLY A 23 -6.12 13.06 -72.55
C GLY A 23 -7.52 12.68 -72.07
N ARG A 24 -7.61 12.14 -70.83
CA ARG A 24 -8.70 12.48 -69.89
C ARG A 24 -8.27 12.21 -68.44
N GLU A 25 -7.59 13.20 -67.86
CA GLU A 25 -7.70 13.60 -66.44
C GLU A 25 -9.19 13.95 -66.17
N ASP A 26 -9.82 13.78 -65.01
CA ASP A 26 -9.38 13.51 -63.65
C ASP A 26 -10.59 13.03 -62.83
N GLY A 27 -10.35 12.20 -61.81
CA GLY A 27 -11.37 11.78 -60.85
C GLY A 27 -10.95 10.69 -59.88
N ALA A 28 -9.64 10.52 -59.62
CA ALA A 28 -9.16 9.63 -58.57
C ALA A 28 -8.99 10.42 -57.26
N GLN A 29 -9.81 10.09 -56.26
CA GLN A 29 -9.66 10.61 -54.91
C GLN A 29 -8.25 10.30 -54.38
N PRO A 30 -7.56 11.25 -53.71
CA PRO A 30 -6.32 10.93 -53.04
C PRO A 30 -6.64 9.92 -51.94
N ARG A 31 -6.05 8.72 -52.03
CA ARG A 31 -5.93 7.82 -50.89
C ARG A 31 -5.13 8.58 -49.84
N GLY A 32 -5.84 9.16 -48.88
CA GLY A 32 -5.22 9.77 -47.71
C GLY A 32 -4.35 8.72 -47.05
N ASP A 33 -3.06 9.05 -46.92
CA ASP A 33 -2.16 8.33 -46.06
C ASP A 33 -2.83 8.24 -44.68
N ILE A 34 -3.24 7.02 -44.32
CA ILE A 34 -3.57 6.71 -42.94
C ILE A 34 -2.22 6.87 -42.23
N VAL A 35 -2.02 8.03 -41.60
CA VAL A 35 -0.99 8.21 -40.59
C VAL A 35 -1.32 7.16 -39.54
N GLU A 36 -0.65 6.00 -39.63
CA GLU A 36 -0.53 5.06 -38.54
C GLU A 36 -0.05 5.89 -37.36
N SER A 37 -0.97 6.18 -36.44
CA SER A 37 -0.63 6.86 -35.20
C SER A 37 0.37 5.95 -34.52
N SER A 38 1.66 6.27 -34.66
CA SER A 38 2.74 5.60 -33.97
C SER A 38 2.32 5.50 -32.51
N SER A 39 2.05 4.29 -32.04
CA SER A 39 1.86 4.04 -30.63
C SER A 39 3.06 4.70 -29.93
N PRO A 40 2.83 5.62 -28.98
CA PRO A 40 3.94 6.35 -28.35
C PRO A 40 4.94 5.31 -27.85
N SER A 41 6.20 5.49 -28.23
CA SER A 41 7.28 4.61 -27.81
C SER A 41 7.22 4.45 -26.28
N PRO A 42 7.45 3.24 -25.75
CA PRO A 42 7.41 3.01 -24.32
C PRO A 42 8.29 4.07 -23.63
N PRO A 43 7.82 4.68 -22.52
CA PRO A 43 8.57 5.74 -21.88
C PRO A 43 9.97 5.22 -21.54
N ALA A 44 11.02 5.95 -21.93
CA ALA A 44 12.38 5.60 -21.54
C ALA A 44 12.45 5.60 -20.00
N GLU A 45 12.91 4.49 -19.43
CA GLU A 45 13.16 4.31 -17.99
C GLU A 45 14.46 5.02 -17.60
N ASP A 46 14.53 6.32 -17.93
CA ASP A 46 15.68 7.19 -17.81
C ASP A 46 15.88 7.71 -16.37
N TRP A 47 16.96 8.47 -16.16
CA TRP A 47 17.22 9.11 -14.87
C TRP A 47 16.02 9.92 -14.35
N PHE A 48 15.28 10.58 -15.24
CA PHE A 48 14.11 11.38 -14.88
C PHE A 48 12.97 10.52 -14.33
N ALA A 49 12.76 9.32 -14.88
CA ALA A 49 11.85 8.32 -14.32
C ALA A 49 12.25 7.90 -12.89
N TRP A 50 13.54 7.67 -12.63
CA TRP A 50 14.03 7.34 -11.29
C TRP A 50 13.90 8.49 -10.29
N MET A 51 13.93 9.75 -10.72
CA MET A 51 13.59 10.89 -9.86
C MET A 51 12.13 10.85 -9.38
N GLN A 52 11.21 10.30 -10.18
CA GLN A 52 9.82 10.09 -9.75
C GLN A 52 9.73 9.03 -8.65
N VAL A 53 10.55 7.98 -8.75
CA VAL A 53 10.67 6.93 -7.71
C VAL A 53 11.17 7.54 -6.41
N LEU A 54 12.16 8.42 -6.46
CA LEU A 54 12.65 9.14 -5.28
C LEU A 54 11.56 10.03 -4.65
N GLY A 55 10.78 10.74 -5.46
CA GLY A 55 9.63 11.52 -4.97
C GLY A 55 8.60 10.63 -4.26
N ALA A 56 8.21 9.52 -4.90
CA ALA A 56 7.29 8.54 -4.34
C ALA A 56 7.85 7.85 -3.08
N PHE A 57 9.16 7.63 -3.01
CA PHE A 57 9.85 7.12 -1.83
C PHE A 57 9.66 8.07 -0.64
N CYS A 58 9.88 9.36 -0.85
CA CYS A 58 9.68 10.38 0.18
C CYS A 58 8.20 10.49 0.60
N LEU A 59 7.25 10.34 -0.31
CA LEU A 59 5.82 10.28 0.04
C LEU A 59 5.49 9.06 0.91
N ASN A 60 5.99 7.88 0.55
CA ASN A 60 5.77 6.66 1.34
C ASN A 60 6.44 6.72 2.71
N LEU A 61 7.63 7.32 2.79
CA LEU A 61 8.34 7.56 4.05
C LEU A 61 7.50 8.40 5.01
N ASN A 62 6.84 9.45 4.51
CA ASN A 62 6.08 10.39 5.33
C ASN A 62 4.62 10.00 5.58
N THR A 63 4.05 9.11 4.78
CA THR A 63 2.67 8.64 4.99
C THR A 63 2.70 7.36 5.81
N TRP A 64 3.04 6.25 5.16
CA TRP A 64 3.13 4.94 5.79
C TRP A 64 4.22 4.83 6.85
N GLY A 65 5.36 5.50 6.67
CA GLY A 65 6.43 5.46 7.68
C GLY A 65 6.01 6.11 9.00
N LEU A 66 5.38 7.28 8.95
CA LEU A 66 4.79 7.91 10.14
C LEU A 66 3.65 7.08 10.73
N MET A 67 2.83 6.45 9.88
CA MET A 67 1.75 5.59 10.33
C MET A 67 2.25 4.33 11.04
N ASN A 68 3.32 3.72 10.52
CA ASN A 68 3.97 2.58 11.15
C ASN A 68 4.70 2.97 12.45
N ALA A 69 5.13 4.23 12.58
CA ALA A 69 5.74 4.75 13.79
C ALA A 69 4.74 5.02 14.92
N TYR A 70 3.43 4.93 14.65
CA TYR A 70 2.39 5.26 15.61
C TYR A 70 2.45 4.41 16.89
N GLY A 71 2.95 3.17 16.84
CA GLY A 71 3.07 2.32 18.04
C GLY A 71 3.92 2.96 19.16
N VAL A 72 4.96 3.72 18.82
CA VAL A 72 5.74 4.47 19.82
C VAL A 72 4.91 5.59 20.46
N PHE A 73 4.11 6.29 19.65
CA PHE A 73 3.19 7.31 20.16
C PHE A 73 2.09 6.68 21.03
N GLN A 74 1.55 5.52 20.64
CA GLN A 74 0.58 4.77 21.45
C GLN A 74 1.17 4.47 22.83
N ALA A 75 2.38 3.90 22.90
CA ALA A 75 3.05 3.61 24.15
C ALA A 75 3.29 4.89 24.98
N PHE A 76 3.81 5.95 24.37
CA PHE A 76 4.05 7.22 25.06
C PHE A 76 2.77 7.89 25.58
N TYR A 77 1.68 7.83 24.81
CA TYR A 77 0.39 8.37 25.22
C TYR A 77 -0.22 7.56 26.38
N GLU A 78 -0.11 6.24 26.35
CA GLU A 78 -0.61 5.39 27.43
C GLU A 78 0.22 5.50 28.71
N LEU A 79 1.54 5.63 28.59
CA LEU A 79 2.44 5.63 29.74
C LEU A 79 2.64 7.03 30.36
N ASP A 80 2.62 8.09 29.54
CA ASP A 80 2.97 9.44 29.99
C ASP A 80 1.87 10.48 29.71
N LEU A 81 1.66 10.87 28.45
CA LEU A 81 0.90 12.09 28.11
C LEU A 81 -0.60 11.98 28.42
N LEU A 82 -1.20 10.82 28.17
CA LEU A 82 -2.64 10.57 28.25
C LEU A 82 -2.96 9.39 29.17
N ALA A 83 -2.14 9.18 30.21
CA ALA A 83 -2.24 8.03 31.12
C ALA A 83 -3.62 7.86 31.81
N ALA A 84 -4.43 8.92 31.85
CA ALA A 84 -5.81 8.87 32.36
C ALA A 84 -6.85 8.33 31.35
N ARG A 85 -6.48 8.14 30.08
CA ARG A 85 -7.36 7.64 29.01
C ARG A 85 -7.17 6.14 28.84
N SER A 86 -8.22 5.47 28.38
CA SER A 86 -8.13 4.04 28.07
C SER A 86 -7.27 3.80 26.82
N SER A 87 -6.63 2.64 26.72
CA SER A 87 -5.91 2.22 25.51
C SER A 87 -6.81 2.26 24.27
N SER A 88 -8.11 1.96 24.44
CA SER A 88 -9.13 2.08 23.38
C SER A 88 -9.26 3.52 22.88
N ASP A 89 -9.43 4.49 23.79
CA ASP A 89 -9.57 5.91 23.44
C ASP A 89 -8.34 6.41 22.68
N ILE A 90 -7.14 6.10 23.17
CA ILE A 90 -5.87 6.52 22.55
C ILE A 90 -5.72 5.90 21.17
N SER A 91 -6.03 4.61 21.02
CA SER A 91 -5.89 3.90 19.73
C SER A 91 -6.79 4.44 18.61
N TRP A 92 -7.88 5.14 18.93
CA TRP A 92 -8.70 5.83 17.94
C TRP A 92 -7.93 6.89 17.15
N ILE A 93 -6.89 7.50 17.74
CA ILE A 93 -6.09 8.52 17.05
C ILE A 93 -5.40 7.90 15.83
N GLY A 94 -4.59 6.86 16.03
CA GLY A 94 -3.88 6.20 14.93
C GLY A 94 -4.82 5.45 13.96
N SER A 95 -5.85 4.79 14.46
CA SER A 95 -6.84 4.11 13.61
C SER A 95 -7.63 5.07 12.71
N THR A 96 -8.00 6.25 13.23
CA THR A 96 -8.67 7.29 12.43
C THR A 96 -7.73 7.88 11.39
N GLN A 97 -6.46 8.08 11.73
CA GLN A 97 -5.43 8.51 10.78
C GLN A 97 -5.30 7.54 9.59
N ALA A 98 -5.25 6.24 9.86
CA ALA A 98 -5.19 5.19 8.83
C ALA A 98 -6.47 5.12 8.00
N PHE A 99 -7.63 5.20 8.65
CA PHE A 99 -8.92 5.26 7.98
C PHE A 99 -9.02 6.43 7.00
N LEU A 100 -8.64 7.64 7.45
CA LEU A 100 -8.67 8.83 6.61
C LEU A 100 -7.72 8.70 5.41
N MET A 101 -6.53 8.14 5.61
CA MET A 101 -5.63 7.84 4.50
C MET A 101 -6.33 6.98 3.44
N PHE A 102 -6.98 5.89 3.84
CA PHE A 102 -7.64 4.97 2.91
C PHE A 102 -8.91 5.54 2.25
N ILE A 103 -9.80 6.18 3.01
CA ILE A 103 -11.08 6.67 2.47
C ILE A 103 -10.87 7.87 1.54
N ILE A 104 -9.98 8.79 1.89
CA ILE A 104 -9.67 9.96 1.04
C ILE A 104 -8.97 9.51 -0.24
N SER A 105 -8.15 8.46 -0.18
CA SER A 105 -7.48 7.90 -1.36
C SER A 105 -8.45 7.46 -2.46
N MET A 106 -9.65 6.98 -2.11
CA MET A 106 -10.70 6.67 -3.09
C MET A 106 -11.08 7.88 -3.95
N ILE A 107 -11.11 9.08 -3.35
CA ILE A 107 -11.52 10.32 -3.99
C ILE A 107 -10.33 10.98 -4.72
N VAL A 108 -9.12 10.83 -4.17
CA VAL A 108 -7.91 11.45 -4.70
C VAL A 108 -7.50 10.87 -6.05
N GLY A 109 -7.74 9.58 -6.32
CA GLY A 109 -7.43 8.96 -7.61
C GLY A 109 -7.98 9.73 -8.81
N PRO A 110 -9.30 9.93 -8.90
CA PRO A 110 -9.91 10.78 -9.92
C PRO A 110 -9.38 12.20 -10.02
N ILE A 111 -8.98 12.80 -8.89
CA ILE A 111 -8.43 14.16 -8.85
C ILE A 111 -7.03 14.19 -9.49
N VAL A 112 -6.21 13.16 -9.25
CA VAL A 112 -4.92 12.98 -9.94
C VAL A 112 -5.15 12.82 -11.44
N ASP A 113 -6.09 11.96 -11.83
CA ASP A 113 -6.42 11.68 -13.23
C ASP A 113 -6.98 12.92 -13.97
N ALA A 114 -7.64 13.83 -13.24
CA ALA A 114 -8.10 15.12 -13.74
C ALA A 114 -6.97 16.17 -13.88
N GLY A 115 -5.73 15.84 -13.51
CA GLY A 115 -4.54 16.67 -13.69
C GLY A 115 -4.15 17.53 -12.49
N TYR A 116 -4.78 17.35 -11.32
CA TYR A 116 -4.53 18.19 -10.13
C TYR A 116 -3.40 17.67 -9.21
N LEU A 117 -2.41 16.97 -9.77
CA LEU A 117 -1.30 16.37 -9.01
C LEU A 117 -0.60 17.38 -8.08
N ARG A 118 -0.19 18.55 -8.61
CA ARG A 118 0.58 19.52 -7.82
C ARG A 118 -0.22 20.10 -6.66
N SER A 119 -1.52 20.35 -6.86
CA SER A 119 -2.40 20.84 -5.81
C SER A 119 -2.58 19.79 -4.71
N LEU A 120 -2.73 18.53 -5.07
CA LEU A 120 -2.81 17.42 -4.11
C LEU A 120 -1.52 17.26 -3.30
N LEU A 121 -0.36 17.32 -3.95
CA LEU A 121 0.92 17.27 -3.25
C LEU A 121 1.06 18.47 -2.31
N GLY A 122 0.77 19.69 -2.76
CA GLY A 122 0.87 20.90 -1.92
C GLY A 122 -0.04 20.84 -0.69
N ILE A 123 -1.32 20.51 -0.88
CA ILE A 123 -2.29 20.40 0.21
C ILE A 123 -1.93 19.25 1.15
N GLY A 124 -1.60 18.09 0.61
CA GLY A 124 -1.25 16.91 1.39
C GLY A 124 0.02 17.12 2.24
N SER A 125 1.06 17.73 1.66
CA SER A 125 2.30 18.07 2.37
C SER A 125 2.04 19.11 3.46
N LEU A 126 1.27 20.16 3.15
CA LEU A 126 0.90 21.19 4.12
C LEU A 126 0.16 20.59 5.32
N LEU A 127 -0.88 19.79 5.07
CA LEU A 127 -1.67 19.15 6.13
C LEU A 127 -0.83 18.19 6.97
N THR A 128 0.06 17.42 6.34
CA THR A 128 0.95 16.49 7.05
C THR A 128 1.92 17.23 7.97
N VAL A 129 2.58 18.27 7.46
CA VAL A 129 3.51 19.11 8.23
C VAL A 129 2.76 19.85 9.34
N LEU A 130 1.63 20.48 9.02
CA LEU A 130 0.80 21.18 10.01
C LEU A 130 0.36 20.23 11.12
N GLY A 131 -0.12 19.03 10.78
CA GLY A 131 -0.56 18.01 11.73
C GLY A 131 0.54 17.67 12.72
N ILE A 132 1.73 17.31 12.27
CA ILE A 132 2.83 16.91 13.18
C ILE A 132 3.36 18.08 14.02
N PHE A 133 3.42 19.30 13.49
CA PHE A 133 3.79 20.47 14.29
C PHE A 133 2.72 20.83 15.33
N MET A 134 1.43 20.71 14.99
CA MET A 134 0.35 20.93 15.95
C MET A 134 0.34 19.84 17.04
N THR A 135 0.62 18.57 16.69
CA THR A 135 0.78 17.48 17.67
C THR A 135 1.85 17.80 18.71
N SER A 136 2.92 18.50 18.33
CA SER A 136 3.97 18.91 19.28
C SER A 136 3.52 19.87 20.38
N LEU A 137 2.37 20.52 20.21
CA LEU A 137 1.80 21.48 21.16
C LEU A 137 0.69 20.87 22.01
N CYS A 138 0.28 19.63 21.71
CA CYS A 138 -0.86 19.01 22.35
C CYS A 138 -0.53 18.53 23.77
N THR A 139 -1.46 18.80 24.69
CA THR A 139 -1.46 18.28 26.06
C THR A 139 -2.70 17.44 26.35
N GLU A 140 -3.76 17.63 25.57
CA GLU A 140 -5.07 16.98 25.78
C GLU A 140 -5.43 16.04 24.63
N TYR A 141 -6.21 15.00 24.94
CA TYR A 141 -6.64 13.98 23.97
C TYR A 141 -7.26 14.58 22.70
N TRP A 142 -8.20 15.52 22.84
CA TRP A 142 -8.92 16.09 21.69
C TRP A 142 -7.99 16.89 20.77
N GLN A 143 -6.93 17.50 21.32
CA GLN A 143 -5.94 18.26 20.56
C GLN A 143 -5.11 17.29 19.72
N VAL A 144 -4.64 16.20 20.32
CA VAL A 144 -3.90 15.13 19.62
C VAL A 144 -4.78 14.51 18.54
N PHE A 145 -6.06 14.26 18.84
CA PHE A 145 -7.01 13.70 17.87
C PHE A 145 -7.18 14.62 16.65
N LEU A 146 -7.35 15.93 16.85
CA LEU A 146 -7.51 16.87 15.74
C LEU A 146 -6.21 17.05 14.91
N ALA A 147 -5.07 17.16 15.58
CA ALA A 147 -3.78 17.41 14.94
C ALA A 147 -3.23 16.15 14.24
N GLN A 148 -3.18 15.03 14.96
CA GLN A 148 -2.57 13.80 14.49
C GLN A 148 -3.56 12.94 13.70
N ALA A 149 -4.76 12.70 14.22
CA ALA A 149 -5.70 11.80 13.55
C ALA A 149 -6.30 12.46 12.29
N ILE A 150 -6.93 13.62 12.47
CA ILE A 150 -7.67 14.28 11.39
C ILE A 150 -6.73 14.99 10.42
N THR A 151 -5.97 15.97 10.89
CA THR A 151 -5.18 16.85 10.00
C THR A 151 -4.12 16.06 9.25
N MET A 152 -3.33 15.25 9.96
CA MET A 152 -2.31 14.42 9.31
C MET A 152 -2.92 13.28 8.48
N GLY A 153 -4.02 12.65 8.93
CA GLY A 153 -4.72 11.60 8.18
C GLY A 153 -5.28 12.08 6.83
N LEU A 154 -5.87 13.28 6.79
CA LEU A 154 -6.30 13.93 5.54
C LEU A 154 -5.08 14.20 4.63
N GLY A 155 -3.98 14.68 5.19
CA GLY A 155 -2.73 14.87 4.47
C GLY A 155 -2.23 13.58 3.83
N PHE A 156 -2.25 12.47 4.58
CA PHE A 156 -1.83 11.16 4.09
C PHE A 156 -2.70 10.67 2.93
N GLY A 157 -4.02 10.86 3.03
CA GLY A 157 -4.94 10.50 1.96
C GLY A 157 -4.67 11.23 0.64
N CYS A 158 -4.33 12.52 0.71
CA CYS A 158 -3.94 13.31 -0.47
C CYS A 158 -2.64 12.84 -1.11
N LEU A 159 -1.69 12.30 -0.33
CA LEU A 159 -0.35 11.93 -0.77
C LEU A 159 -0.20 10.46 -1.17
N TYR A 160 -1.06 9.57 -0.66
CA TYR A 160 -0.91 8.13 -0.86
C TYR A 160 -1.05 7.71 -2.33
N VAL A 161 -2.11 8.14 -3.02
CA VAL A 161 -2.40 7.73 -4.41
C VAL A 161 -1.46 8.32 -5.45
N PRO A 162 -1.03 9.60 -5.36
CA PRO A 162 -0.05 10.16 -6.28
C PRO A 162 1.22 9.32 -6.48
N ALA A 163 1.75 8.70 -5.42
CA ALA A 163 2.99 7.93 -5.50
C ALA A 163 2.93 6.77 -6.53
N PRO A 164 2.04 5.76 -6.38
CA PRO A 164 1.94 4.66 -7.34
C PRO A 164 1.45 5.12 -8.72
N THR A 165 0.53 6.09 -8.79
CA THR A 165 -0.03 6.58 -10.08
C THR A 165 1.04 7.21 -10.96
N ILE A 166 1.95 8.00 -10.38
CA ILE A 166 3.02 8.63 -11.17
C ILE A 166 4.06 7.60 -11.59
N ILE A 167 4.44 6.65 -10.73
CA ILE A 167 5.36 5.57 -11.12
C ILE A 167 4.82 4.78 -12.32
N SER A 168 3.53 4.42 -12.32
CA SER A 168 2.94 3.66 -13.44
C SER A 168 2.91 4.42 -14.77
N GLN A 169 3.07 5.75 -14.77
CA GLN A 169 3.14 6.56 -16.00
C GLN A 169 4.55 6.62 -16.60
N TYR A 170 5.58 6.27 -15.83
CA TYR A 170 6.98 6.37 -16.25
C TYR A 170 7.62 5.02 -16.53
N PHE A 171 7.14 3.96 -15.90
CA PHE A 171 7.71 2.63 -16.00
C PHE A 171 6.70 1.66 -16.62
N HIS A 172 7.17 0.84 -17.56
CA HIS A 172 6.37 -0.18 -18.23
C HIS A 172 6.93 -1.59 -17.98
N ALA A 173 8.24 -1.78 -18.14
CA ALA A 173 8.89 -3.09 -17.96
C ALA A 173 9.33 -3.31 -16.51
N SER A 174 9.82 -2.25 -15.85
CA SER A 174 10.31 -2.32 -14.47
C SER A 174 9.37 -1.67 -13.43
N THR A 175 8.07 -1.53 -13.73
CA THR A 175 7.07 -0.90 -12.84
C THR A 175 7.05 -1.52 -11.44
N ALA A 176 7.14 -2.86 -11.35
CA ALA A 176 7.15 -3.56 -10.07
C ALA A 176 8.40 -3.23 -9.23
N LEU A 177 9.58 -3.13 -9.87
CA LEU A 177 10.83 -2.74 -9.22
C LEU A 177 10.74 -1.28 -8.74
N ALA A 178 10.25 -0.38 -9.58
CA ALA A 178 10.07 1.03 -9.25
C ALA A 178 9.08 1.24 -8.09
N MET A 179 7.94 0.54 -8.11
CA MET A 179 6.97 0.54 -7.00
C MET A 179 7.60 -0.03 -5.72
N GLY A 180 8.31 -1.16 -5.82
CA GLY A 180 9.03 -1.76 -4.71
C GLY A 180 10.05 -0.81 -4.07
N ALA A 181 10.90 -0.19 -4.90
CA ALA A 181 11.88 0.80 -4.47
C ALA A 181 11.22 1.99 -3.76
N SER A 182 10.13 2.53 -4.30
CA SER A 182 9.39 3.62 -3.63
C SER A 182 8.76 3.17 -2.30
N SER A 183 8.25 1.94 -2.24
CA SER A 183 7.61 1.39 -1.03
C SER A 183 8.61 1.15 0.10
N ALA A 184 9.91 1.01 -0.20
CA ALA A 184 10.95 0.89 0.81
C ALA A 184 11.01 2.11 1.73
N GLY A 185 10.57 3.28 1.25
CA GLY A 185 10.47 4.50 2.04
C GLY A 185 9.56 4.33 3.26
N SER A 186 8.46 3.59 3.14
CA SER A 186 7.54 3.29 4.24
C SER A 186 8.24 2.55 5.38
N ALA A 187 8.99 1.50 5.08
CA ALA A 187 9.66 0.73 6.11
C ALA A 187 10.86 1.49 6.71
N LEU A 188 11.58 2.26 5.87
CA LEU A 188 12.64 3.13 6.37
C LEU A 188 12.09 4.20 7.33
N GLY A 189 10.96 4.83 7.00
CA GLY A 189 10.28 5.77 7.89
C GLY A 189 9.81 5.11 9.19
N GLY A 190 9.29 3.89 9.11
CA GLY A 190 8.93 3.07 10.27
C GLY A 190 10.11 2.61 11.13
N VAL A 191 11.35 2.79 10.67
CA VAL A 191 12.58 2.58 11.45
C VAL A 191 13.09 3.91 12.00
N ILE A 192 13.21 4.94 11.14
CA ILE A 192 13.80 6.24 11.48
C ILE A 192 12.96 6.97 12.52
N TYR A 193 11.65 7.10 12.32
CA TYR A 193 10.81 7.92 13.19
C TYR A 193 10.71 7.38 14.62
N PRO A 194 10.47 6.08 14.86
CA PRO A 194 10.52 5.49 16.19
C PRO A 194 11.85 5.72 16.90
N ILE A 195 12.98 5.45 16.22
CA ILE A 195 14.31 5.63 16.82
C ILE A 195 14.51 7.08 17.26
N ILE A 196 14.24 8.05 16.36
CA ILE A 196 14.42 9.46 16.68
C ILE A 196 13.55 9.87 17.86
N PHE A 197 12.28 9.46 17.88
CA PHE A 197 11.36 9.80 18.96
C PHE A 197 11.81 9.19 20.29
N THR A 198 12.08 7.90 20.35
CA THR A 198 12.49 7.17 21.56
C THR A 198 13.78 7.72 22.16
N HIS A 199 14.75 8.17 21.34
CA HIS A 199 16.01 8.73 21.85
C HIS A 199 15.91 10.19 22.25
N LEU A 200 15.10 10.99 21.55
CA LEU A 200 15.00 12.43 21.79
C LEU A 200 13.95 12.77 22.84
N GLN A 201 12.81 12.09 22.87
CA GLN A 201 11.71 12.39 23.79
C GLN A 201 12.17 12.46 25.26
N PRO A 202 13.00 11.53 25.79
CA PRO A 202 13.49 11.61 27.17
C PRO A 202 14.50 12.74 27.42
N ARG A 203 15.16 13.25 26.37
CA ARG A 203 16.25 14.24 26.49
C ARG A 203 15.80 15.68 26.29
N ILE A 204 14.90 15.91 25.34
CA ILE A 204 14.44 17.24 24.94
C ILE A 204 12.93 17.43 25.09
N GLY A 205 12.23 16.42 25.60
CA GLY A 205 10.78 16.43 25.82
C GLY A 205 9.97 16.14 24.55
N PHE A 206 8.68 15.85 24.76
CA PHE A 206 7.73 15.50 23.71
C PHE A 206 7.63 16.56 22.61
N ALA A 207 7.48 17.83 22.99
CA ALA A 207 7.28 18.91 22.03
C ALA A 207 8.44 19.04 21.04
N TRP A 208 9.69 19.06 21.51
CA TRP A 208 10.83 19.19 20.63
C TRP A 208 11.15 17.91 19.87
N ALA A 209 10.98 16.73 20.48
CA ALA A 209 11.13 15.45 19.76
C ALA A 209 10.17 15.38 18.56
N THR A 210 8.90 15.71 18.76
CA THR A 210 7.89 15.73 17.68
C THR A 210 8.19 16.79 16.61
N ARG A 211 8.72 17.97 17.00
CA ARG A 211 9.16 18.99 16.03
C ARG A 211 10.34 18.53 15.18
N VAL A 212 11.29 17.79 15.75
CA VAL A 212 12.40 17.21 14.98
C VAL A 212 11.86 16.28 13.89
N LEU A 213 10.88 15.42 14.22
CA LEU A 213 10.19 14.62 13.20
C LEU A 213 9.52 15.51 12.15
N GLY A 214 8.84 16.57 12.59
CA GLY A 214 8.21 17.56 11.70
C GLY A 214 9.17 18.25 10.73
N PHE A 215 10.38 18.59 11.16
CA PHE A 215 11.42 19.14 10.27
C PHE A 215 11.93 18.12 9.25
N ILE A 216 12.06 16.84 9.64
CA ILE A 216 12.44 15.76 8.72
C ILE A 216 11.34 15.54 7.67
N VAL A 217 10.08 15.52 8.11
CA VAL A 217 8.92 15.42 7.23
C VAL A 217 8.90 16.60 6.27
N LEU A 218 9.06 17.83 6.75
CA LEU A 218 9.11 19.03 5.91
C LEU A 218 10.22 18.94 4.85
N ALA A 219 11.45 18.62 5.27
CA ALA A 219 12.59 18.53 4.37
C ALA A 219 12.39 17.46 3.29
N THR A 220 11.88 16.29 3.67
CA THR A 220 11.66 15.18 2.73
C THR A 220 10.42 15.38 1.85
N GLN A 221 9.40 16.14 2.29
CA GLN A 221 8.20 16.48 1.51
C GLN A 221 8.46 17.55 0.43
N ILE A 222 9.51 18.36 0.55
CA ILE A 222 9.90 19.30 -0.50
C ILE A 222 10.31 18.56 -1.79
N LEU A 223 10.95 17.40 -1.67
CA LEU A 223 11.40 16.62 -2.82
C LEU A 223 10.25 16.21 -3.77
N PRO A 224 9.16 15.55 -3.33
CA PRO A 224 8.07 15.20 -4.24
C PRO A 224 7.40 16.43 -4.86
N LEU A 225 7.34 17.58 -4.17
CA LEU A 225 6.79 18.82 -4.73
C LEU A 225 7.59 19.35 -5.93
N ILE A 226 8.91 19.19 -5.89
CA ILE A 226 9.82 19.63 -6.96
C ILE A 226 9.91 18.57 -8.07
N LEU A 227 10.03 17.30 -7.69
CA LEU A 227 10.38 16.21 -8.59
C LEU A 227 9.19 15.62 -9.34
N MET A 228 8.03 15.48 -8.67
CA MET A 228 6.94 14.67 -9.22
C MET A 228 6.16 15.40 -10.31
N LYS A 229 6.02 14.73 -11.46
CA LYS A 229 5.32 15.27 -12.63
C LYS A 229 4.47 14.21 -13.31
N SER A 230 3.20 14.50 -13.57
CA SER A 230 2.36 13.61 -14.36
C SER A 230 2.73 13.67 -15.85
N ARG A 231 2.81 12.49 -16.48
CA ARG A 231 2.96 12.32 -17.94
C ARG A 231 1.61 12.11 -18.63
N ALA A 232 0.60 11.62 -17.91
CA ALA A 232 -0.73 11.42 -18.46
C ALA A 232 -1.46 12.76 -18.66
N GLY A 233 -2.17 12.88 -19.78
CA GLY A 233 -3.11 13.98 -20.00
C GLY A 233 -4.34 13.87 -19.09
N PRO A 234 -5.07 14.97 -18.83
CA PRO A 234 -6.26 14.95 -18.00
C PRO A 234 -7.32 14.03 -18.60
N THR A 235 -7.89 13.13 -17.78
CA THR A 235 -9.03 12.30 -18.17
C THR A 235 -10.26 12.69 -17.35
N THR A 236 -11.43 12.74 -18.01
CA THR A 236 -12.69 13.20 -17.41
C THR A 236 -13.68 12.06 -17.12
N LYS A 237 -13.35 10.83 -17.52
CA LYS A 237 -14.23 9.66 -17.34
C LYS A 237 -13.70 8.79 -16.22
N TYR A 238 -14.29 8.92 -15.04
CA TYR A 238 -14.03 8.05 -13.90
C TYR A 238 -15.34 7.63 -13.24
N SER A 239 -15.36 6.42 -12.69
CA SER A 239 -16.43 5.97 -11.80
C SER A 239 -15.81 5.66 -10.45
N LEU A 240 -16.33 6.28 -9.39
CA LEU A 240 -15.90 5.99 -8.02
C LEU A 240 -16.38 4.61 -7.54
N VAL A 241 -17.45 4.08 -8.13
CA VAL A 241 -18.10 2.85 -7.68
C VAL A 241 -18.37 1.94 -8.86
N ASP A 242 -17.85 0.71 -8.77
CA ASP A 242 -18.26 -0.39 -9.64
C ASP A 242 -19.39 -1.18 -8.97
N ARG A 243 -20.62 -0.97 -9.43
CA ARG A 243 -21.79 -1.70 -8.91
C ARG A 243 -21.71 -3.21 -9.15
N THR A 244 -20.94 -3.66 -10.15
CA THR A 244 -20.78 -5.09 -10.43
C THR A 244 -19.93 -5.79 -9.38
N ALA A 245 -19.07 -5.05 -8.68
CA ALA A 245 -18.21 -5.57 -7.61
C ALA A 245 -19.01 -6.17 -6.44
N PHE A 246 -20.22 -5.65 -6.16
CA PHE A 246 -21.10 -6.18 -5.12
C PHE A 246 -21.73 -7.54 -5.45
N LYS A 247 -21.59 -8.02 -6.69
CA LYS A 247 -22.06 -9.35 -7.12
C LYS A 247 -20.90 -10.31 -7.41
N ASP A 248 -19.67 -9.82 -7.39
CA ASP A 248 -18.47 -10.58 -7.68
C ASP A 248 -17.99 -11.29 -6.41
N VAL A 249 -18.48 -12.51 -6.19
CA VAL A 249 -18.24 -13.28 -4.94
C VAL A 249 -16.74 -13.46 -4.63
N PRO A 250 -15.85 -13.84 -5.57
CA PRO A 250 -14.41 -13.88 -5.32
C PRO A 250 -13.85 -12.53 -4.83
N TYR A 251 -14.27 -11.42 -5.44
CA TYR A 251 -13.85 -10.08 -5.01
C TYR A 251 -14.35 -9.74 -3.61
N ILE A 252 -15.61 -10.05 -3.28
CA ILE A 252 -16.16 -9.82 -1.93
C ILE A 252 -15.39 -10.63 -0.88
N LEU A 253 -15.13 -11.90 -1.15
CA LEU A 253 -14.35 -12.77 -0.24
C LEU A 253 -12.91 -12.26 -0.09
N LEU A 254 -12.27 -11.78 -1.16
CA LEU A 254 -10.96 -11.15 -1.06
C LEU A 254 -11.02 -9.93 -0.14
N ASN A 255 -12.01 -9.06 -0.30
CA ASN A 255 -12.17 -7.86 0.54
C ASN A 255 -12.41 -8.20 2.01
N ILE A 256 -13.27 -9.19 2.30
CA ILE A 256 -13.48 -9.67 3.67
C ILE A 256 -12.16 -10.19 4.27
N GLY A 257 -11.40 -10.95 3.48
CA GLY A 257 -10.07 -11.41 3.88
C GLY A 257 -9.12 -10.25 4.17
N LEU A 258 -9.04 -9.28 3.26
CA LEU A 258 -8.21 -8.08 3.43
C LEU A 258 -8.60 -7.29 4.67
N ILE A 259 -9.90 -7.06 4.93
CA ILE A 259 -10.37 -6.38 6.15
C ILE A 259 -9.80 -7.08 7.37
N PHE A 260 -10.09 -8.37 7.57
CA PHE A 260 -9.65 -9.08 8.77
C PHE A 260 -8.13 -9.21 8.87
N GLY A 261 -7.44 -9.38 7.75
CA GLY A 261 -5.99 -9.46 7.72
C GLY A 261 -5.34 -8.14 8.12
N PHE A 262 -5.79 -7.02 7.56
CA PHE A 262 -5.33 -5.69 7.95
C PHE A 262 -5.64 -5.40 9.41
N MET A 263 -6.85 -5.70 9.89
CA MET A 263 -7.21 -5.54 11.30
C MET A 263 -6.26 -6.32 12.22
N GLY A 264 -6.04 -7.61 11.95
CA GLY A 264 -5.17 -8.45 12.76
C GLY A 264 -3.70 -8.02 12.72
N PHE A 265 -3.16 -7.73 11.53
CA PHE A 265 -1.75 -7.35 11.42
C PHE A 265 -1.45 -6.01 12.12
N TYR A 266 -2.34 -5.03 11.99
CA TYR A 266 -2.13 -3.70 12.57
C TYR A 266 -2.20 -3.67 14.10
N ILE A 267 -3.03 -4.51 14.72
CA ILE A 267 -3.14 -4.57 16.19
C ILE A 267 -1.76 -4.86 16.81
N ILE A 268 -1.01 -5.83 16.28
CA ILE A 268 0.32 -6.12 16.82
C ILE A 268 1.29 -4.95 16.62
N PHE A 269 1.26 -4.26 15.47
CA PHE A 269 2.11 -3.08 15.26
C PHE A 269 1.88 -1.99 16.31
N TYR A 270 0.64 -1.82 16.75
CA TYR A 270 0.27 -0.79 17.73
C TYR A 270 0.63 -1.19 19.16
N TYR A 271 0.48 -2.46 19.50
CA TYR A 271 0.53 -2.92 20.88
C TYR A 271 1.79 -3.71 21.25
N ILE A 272 2.69 -4.03 20.31
CA ILE A 272 3.87 -4.88 20.59
C ILE A 272 4.83 -4.26 21.62
N GLU A 273 5.05 -2.95 21.57
CA GLU A 273 5.93 -2.27 22.53
C GLU A 273 5.28 -2.22 23.92
N LEU A 274 3.98 -1.92 23.96
CA LEU A 274 3.20 -1.97 25.20
C LEU A 274 3.17 -3.39 25.80
N TYR A 275 3.01 -4.43 24.97
CA TYR A 275 3.08 -5.83 25.38
C TYR A 275 4.44 -6.13 26.00
N ALA A 276 5.52 -5.71 25.37
CA ALA A 276 6.86 -5.97 25.89
C ALA A 276 7.12 -5.24 27.22
N HIS A 277 6.58 -4.03 27.39
CA HIS A 277 6.63 -3.29 28.65
C HIS A 277 5.86 -3.98 29.78
N GLN A 278 4.69 -4.55 29.50
CA GLN A 278 3.79 -5.08 30.53
C GLN A 278 3.96 -6.59 30.81
N GLU A 279 4.31 -7.38 29.80
CA GLU A 279 4.23 -8.84 29.84
C GLU A 279 5.57 -9.56 29.66
N SER A 280 6.67 -8.83 29.43
CA SER A 280 7.95 -9.46 29.12
C SER A 280 9.07 -9.02 30.05
N SER A 281 10.10 -9.86 30.16
CA SER A 281 11.35 -9.54 30.86
C SER A 281 12.39 -8.84 29.97
N ALA A 282 11.96 -8.29 28.83
CA ALA A 282 12.84 -7.56 27.93
C ALA A 282 13.45 -6.31 28.61
N SER A 283 14.68 -5.97 28.23
CA SER A 283 15.28 -4.72 28.69
C SER A 283 14.50 -3.52 28.12
N ALA A 284 14.50 -2.40 28.83
CA ALA A 284 13.86 -1.16 28.36
C ALA A 284 14.31 -0.77 26.95
N VAL A 285 15.61 -0.95 26.65
CA VAL A 285 16.16 -0.72 25.31
C VAL A 285 15.51 -1.66 24.29
N LEU A 286 15.33 -2.94 24.60
CA LEU A 286 14.70 -3.85 23.64
C LEU A 286 13.21 -3.54 23.45
N GLN A 287 12.49 -3.23 24.52
CA GLN A 287 11.06 -2.91 24.50
C GLN A 287 10.74 -1.81 23.48
N SER A 288 11.53 -0.73 23.47
CA SER A 288 11.33 0.41 22.55
C SER A 288 11.89 0.21 21.12
N TYR A 289 12.43 -0.97 20.79
CA TYR A 289 12.96 -1.28 19.46
C TYR A 289 12.17 -2.40 18.75
N LEU A 290 11.18 -3.02 19.39
CA LEU A 290 10.44 -4.13 18.76
C LEU A 290 9.69 -3.69 17.50
N LEU A 291 9.08 -2.50 17.51
CA LEU A 291 8.41 -1.97 16.33
C LEU A 291 9.39 -1.66 15.20
N VAL A 292 10.59 -1.18 15.56
CA VAL A 292 11.70 -0.98 14.61
C VAL A 292 12.10 -2.30 13.96
N ILE A 293 12.23 -3.37 14.75
CA ILE A 293 12.57 -4.71 14.25
C ILE A 293 11.49 -5.23 13.30
N ILE A 294 10.21 -5.08 13.63
CA ILE A 294 9.08 -5.45 12.76
C ILE A 294 9.12 -4.67 11.44
N ASN A 295 9.33 -3.36 11.49
CA ASN A 295 9.40 -2.54 10.28
C ASN A 295 10.60 -2.93 9.40
N ALA A 296 11.77 -3.15 10.00
CA ALA A 296 12.97 -3.58 9.30
C ALA A 296 12.79 -4.95 8.62
N SER A 297 12.19 -5.92 9.33
CA SER A 297 11.94 -7.26 8.78
C SER A 297 10.81 -7.29 7.73
N SER A 298 9.93 -6.28 7.72
CA SER A 298 8.90 -6.15 6.69
C SER A 298 9.45 -5.82 5.30
N LEU A 299 10.64 -5.23 5.18
CA LEU A 299 11.29 -4.95 3.90
C LEU A 299 11.50 -6.22 3.05
N PRO A 300 12.25 -7.24 3.52
CA PRO A 300 12.36 -8.49 2.78
C PRO A 300 11.01 -9.20 2.62
N GLY A 301 10.08 -9.03 3.57
CA GLY A 301 8.71 -9.53 3.48
C GLY A 301 7.90 -8.96 2.32
N ARG A 302 8.14 -7.69 1.94
CA ARG A 302 7.50 -7.07 0.77
C ARG A 302 8.12 -7.54 -0.54
N LEU A 303 9.44 -7.71 -0.58
CA LEU A 303 10.18 -8.01 -1.81
C LEU A 303 10.15 -9.50 -2.18
N ILE A 304 10.49 -10.38 -1.24
CA ILE A 304 10.69 -11.80 -1.53
C ILE A 304 9.34 -12.49 -1.87
N PRO A 305 8.32 -12.44 -1.01
CA PRO A 305 6.97 -12.89 -1.33
C PRO A 305 6.37 -12.22 -2.57
N GLY A 306 6.69 -10.94 -2.84
CA GLY A 306 6.32 -10.26 -4.07
C GLY A 306 6.85 -10.97 -5.33
N TYR A 307 8.13 -11.34 -5.34
CA TYR A 307 8.72 -12.12 -6.43
C TYR A 307 8.05 -13.49 -6.62
N TYR A 308 7.65 -14.16 -5.52
CA TYR A 308 6.92 -15.42 -5.61
C TYR A 308 5.45 -15.25 -5.99
N ALA A 309 4.84 -14.08 -5.72
CA ALA A 309 3.47 -13.77 -6.11
C ALA A 309 3.32 -13.77 -7.64
N ASP A 310 4.35 -13.33 -8.38
CA ASP A 310 4.35 -13.38 -9.85
C ASP A 310 4.34 -14.82 -10.40
N LYS A 311 4.82 -15.80 -9.61
CA LYS A 311 4.90 -17.21 -10.02
C LYS A 311 3.70 -18.03 -9.55
N MET A 312 3.21 -17.74 -8.35
CA MET A 312 2.21 -18.54 -7.65
C MET A 312 0.83 -17.86 -7.57
N GLY A 313 0.73 -16.58 -7.91
CA GLY A 313 -0.47 -15.75 -7.76
C GLY A 313 -0.49 -15.00 -6.43
N SER A 314 -0.84 -13.72 -6.48
CA SER A 314 -0.82 -12.79 -5.33
C SER A 314 -1.75 -13.20 -4.18
N ILE A 315 -2.92 -13.77 -4.49
CA ILE A 315 -3.89 -14.24 -3.49
C ILE A 315 -3.38 -15.49 -2.76
N ASN A 316 -2.64 -16.36 -3.45
CA ASN A 316 -2.09 -17.58 -2.83
C ASN A 316 -1.03 -17.24 -1.81
N VAL A 317 -0.12 -16.32 -2.16
CA VAL A 317 0.90 -15.84 -1.24
C VAL A 317 0.26 -15.16 -0.03
N GLN A 318 -0.70 -14.25 -0.23
CA GLN A 318 -1.44 -13.60 0.86
C GLN A 318 -2.14 -14.60 1.79
N THR A 319 -2.75 -15.65 1.24
CA THR A 319 -3.40 -16.71 2.02
C THR A 319 -2.38 -17.43 2.91
N ILE A 320 -1.21 -17.80 2.38
CA ILE A 320 -0.15 -18.49 3.14
C ILE A 320 0.37 -17.61 4.29
N VAL A 321 0.66 -16.33 4.01
CA VAL A 321 1.21 -15.43 5.03
C VAL A 321 0.16 -15.02 6.06
N ALA A 322 -1.13 -14.99 5.71
CA ALA A 322 -2.21 -14.80 6.68
C ALA A 322 -2.28 -15.98 7.68
N LEU A 323 -2.13 -17.22 7.20
CA LEU A 323 -2.05 -18.39 8.06
C LEU A 323 -0.80 -18.35 8.96
N ALA A 324 0.35 -18.03 8.39
CA ALA A 324 1.59 -17.88 9.15
C ALA A 324 1.45 -16.79 10.23
N GLY A 325 0.89 -15.63 9.87
CA GLY A 325 0.59 -14.54 10.81
C GLY A 325 -0.35 -14.97 11.94
N ALA A 326 -1.39 -15.75 11.63
CA ALA A 326 -2.31 -16.27 12.64
C ALA A 326 -1.59 -17.19 13.64
N ILE A 327 -0.81 -18.16 13.13
CA ILE A 327 -0.03 -19.09 13.96
C ILE A 327 0.95 -18.33 14.84
N LEU A 328 1.72 -17.40 14.27
CA LEU A 328 2.68 -16.58 15.00
C LEU A 328 1.98 -15.77 16.10
N THR A 329 0.83 -15.19 15.79
CA THR A 329 0.04 -14.42 16.77
C THR A 329 -0.36 -15.30 17.96
N PHE A 330 -0.86 -16.51 17.74
CA PHE A 330 -1.16 -17.43 18.84
C PHE A 330 0.10 -17.84 19.62
N CYS A 331 1.25 -17.98 18.97
CA CYS A 331 2.52 -18.25 19.65
C CYS A 331 2.93 -17.12 20.60
N LEU A 332 2.53 -15.86 20.36
CA LEU A 332 2.86 -14.72 21.22
C LEU A 332 2.41 -14.92 22.67
N ILE A 333 1.34 -15.69 22.91
CA ILE A 333 0.86 -16.04 24.26
C ILE A 333 1.97 -16.68 25.12
N ALA A 334 2.80 -17.53 24.51
CA ALA A 334 3.86 -18.27 25.20
C ALA A 334 5.20 -17.49 25.26
N ILE A 335 5.32 -16.39 24.50
CA ILE A 335 6.58 -15.66 24.36
C ILE A 335 6.64 -14.56 25.40
N LYS A 336 7.52 -14.75 26.40
CA LYS A 336 7.75 -13.81 27.51
C LYS A 336 9.21 -13.37 27.65
N ASN A 337 10.13 -14.04 26.95
CA ASN A 337 11.56 -13.75 27.01
C ASN A 337 12.03 -12.89 25.81
N SER A 338 13.14 -12.17 26.01
CA SER A 338 13.71 -11.23 25.05
C SER A 338 14.03 -11.85 23.69
N ALA A 339 14.68 -13.03 23.68
CA ALA A 339 15.11 -13.67 22.44
C ALA A 339 13.91 -14.12 21.60
N GLY A 340 12.89 -14.70 22.24
CA GLY A 340 11.65 -15.11 21.61
C GLY A 340 10.88 -13.93 21.01
N LEU A 341 10.86 -12.78 21.70
CA LEU A 341 10.24 -11.55 21.17
C LEU A 341 10.94 -11.04 19.91
N VAL A 342 12.26 -11.04 19.87
CA VAL A 342 13.03 -10.65 18.68
C VAL A 342 12.72 -11.58 17.51
N VAL A 343 12.77 -12.90 17.72
CA VAL A 343 12.47 -13.89 16.68
C VAL A 343 11.03 -13.72 16.18
N TYR A 344 10.08 -13.54 17.08
CA TYR A 344 8.69 -13.25 16.74
C TYR A 344 8.58 -12.01 15.85
N CYS A 345 9.18 -10.88 16.25
CA CYS A 345 9.12 -9.63 15.50
C CYS A 345 9.71 -9.74 14.09
N VAL A 346 10.78 -10.52 13.92
CA VAL A 346 11.39 -10.77 12.60
C VAL A 346 10.44 -11.55 11.69
N ILE A 347 9.92 -12.68 12.13
CA ILE A 347 9.07 -13.55 11.30
C ILE A 347 7.70 -12.91 11.07
N TYR A 348 7.16 -12.24 12.10
CA TYR A 348 5.91 -11.52 12.03
C TYR A 348 5.99 -10.35 11.06
N GLY A 349 7.02 -9.50 11.16
CA GLY A 349 7.20 -8.38 10.26
C GLY A 349 7.42 -8.82 8.81
N PHE A 350 8.15 -9.92 8.57
CA PHE A 350 8.23 -10.53 7.23
C PHE A 350 6.85 -10.92 6.68
N SER A 351 6.05 -11.63 7.48
CA SER A 351 4.70 -12.06 7.09
C SER A 351 3.75 -10.89 6.86
N ALA A 352 3.81 -9.87 7.72
CA ALA A 352 3.01 -8.66 7.62
C ALA A 352 3.39 -7.83 6.39
N GLY A 353 4.70 -7.69 6.10
CA GLY A 353 5.20 -7.02 4.91
C GLY A 353 4.67 -7.66 3.63
N ALA A 354 4.67 -8.99 3.57
CA ALA A 354 4.13 -9.75 2.45
C ALA A 354 2.64 -9.50 2.25
N PHE A 355 1.88 -9.54 3.35
CA PHE A 355 0.44 -9.35 3.32
C PHE A 355 0.06 -7.94 2.85
N MET A 356 0.71 -6.90 3.39
CA MET A 356 0.38 -5.51 3.07
C MET A 356 0.84 -5.06 1.67
N GLY A 357 1.84 -5.73 1.07
CA GLY A 357 2.38 -5.38 -0.24
C GLY A 357 1.60 -5.91 -1.44
N LEU A 358 0.77 -6.94 -1.26
CA LEU A 358 0.06 -7.67 -2.31
C LEU A 358 -1.44 -7.35 -2.55
N PRO A 359 -2.17 -6.54 -1.76
CA PRO A 359 -3.61 -6.34 -1.95
C PRO A 359 -3.97 -5.79 -3.34
N ALA A 360 -3.20 -4.81 -3.83
CA ALA A 360 -3.45 -4.20 -5.14
C ALA A 360 -3.35 -5.22 -6.28
N ALA A 361 -2.32 -6.08 -6.25
CA ALA A 361 -2.16 -7.17 -7.22
C ALA A 361 -3.32 -8.17 -7.16
N GLY A 362 -3.81 -8.49 -5.96
CA GLY A 362 -4.99 -9.37 -5.79
C GLY A 362 -6.25 -8.81 -6.44
N VAL A 363 -6.51 -7.51 -6.26
CA VAL A 363 -7.67 -6.83 -6.85
C VAL A 363 -7.55 -6.77 -8.38
N VAL A 364 -6.36 -6.48 -8.90
CA VAL A 364 -6.09 -6.48 -10.35
C VAL A 364 -6.34 -7.86 -10.94
N ASN A 365 -5.80 -8.93 -10.33
CA ASN A 365 -5.92 -10.30 -10.83
C ASN A 365 -7.37 -10.83 -10.84
N LEU A 366 -8.23 -10.35 -9.94
CA LEU A 366 -9.65 -10.70 -9.93
C LEU A 366 -10.50 -9.87 -10.89
N SER A 367 -10.03 -8.68 -11.28
CA SER A 367 -10.76 -7.75 -12.12
C SER A 367 -10.64 -8.12 -13.60
N ALA A 368 -11.67 -8.79 -14.14
CA ALA A 368 -11.70 -9.17 -15.55
C ALA A 368 -11.77 -7.95 -16.49
N ASP A 369 -12.47 -6.90 -16.07
CA ASP A 369 -12.62 -5.65 -16.81
C ASP A 369 -11.56 -4.63 -16.35
N LYS A 370 -10.55 -4.39 -17.19
CA LYS A 370 -9.44 -3.48 -16.90
C LYS A 370 -9.90 -2.03 -16.70
N SER A 371 -11.03 -1.63 -17.27
CA SER A 371 -11.56 -0.27 -17.12
C SER A 371 -12.08 0.02 -15.70
N LYS A 372 -12.35 -1.03 -14.91
CA LYS A 372 -12.93 -0.95 -13.56
C LYS A 372 -11.92 -1.16 -12.44
N ILE A 373 -10.66 -1.44 -12.76
CA ILE A 373 -9.61 -1.73 -11.76
C ILE A 373 -9.46 -0.57 -10.77
N GLY A 374 -9.42 0.68 -11.25
CA GLY A 374 -9.29 1.85 -10.39
C GLY A 374 -10.44 1.99 -9.38
N ALA A 375 -11.68 1.84 -9.86
CA ALA A 375 -12.88 1.87 -9.01
C ALA A 375 -12.87 0.76 -7.96
N ARG A 376 -12.54 -0.48 -8.37
CA ARG A 376 -12.45 -1.63 -7.47
C ARG A 376 -11.35 -1.47 -6.43
N LEU A 377 -10.17 -0.99 -6.82
CA LEU A 377 -9.07 -0.73 -5.90
C LEU A 377 -9.45 0.35 -4.87
N GLY A 378 -10.07 1.45 -5.31
CA GLY A 378 -10.58 2.50 -4.41
C GLY A 378 -11.62 1.97 -3.43
N MET A 379 -12.58 1.19 -3.91
CA MET A 379 -13.58 0.50 -3.07
C MET A 379 -12.93 -0.42 -2.04
N THR A 380 -11.94 -1.22 -2.44
CA THR A 380 -11.18 -2.08 -1.52
C THR A 380 -10.49 -1.27 -0.44
N LEU A 381 -9.78 -0.19 -0.80
CA LEU A 381 -9.10 0.66 0.16
C LEU A 381 -10.08 1.25 1.18
N ALA A 382 -11.21 1.81 0.74
CA ALA A 382 -12.19 2.38 1.66
C ALA A 382 -12.78 1.35 2.63
N VAL A 383 -13.14 0.16 2.14
CA VAL A 383 -13.70 -0.90 2.99
C VAL A 383 -12.66 -1.43 3.99
N VAL A 384 -11.41 -1.63 3.56
CA VAL A 384 -10.29 -1.99 4.45
C VAL A 384 -10.06 -0.90 5.50
N GLY A 385 -10.10 0.38 5.08
CA GLY A 385 -10.00 1.51 5.98
C GLY A 385 -11.03 1.49 7.10
N CYS A 386 -12.29 1.16 6.80
CA CYS A 386 -13.34 1.00 7.82
C CYS A 386 -13.01 -0.11 8.83
N GLY A 387 -12.38 -1.19 8.40
CA GLY A 387 -11.91 -2.26 9.30
C GLY A 387 -10.80 -1.78 10.23
N VAL A 388 -9.78 -1.11 9.68
CA VAL A 388 -8.64 -0.57 10.44
C VAL A 388 -9.08 0.52 11.43
N LEU A 389 -10.14 1.28 11.10
CA LEU A 389 -10.72 2.29 11.99
C LEU A 389 -11.14 1.69 13.34
N VAL A 390 -11.81 0.54 13.31
CA VAL A 390 -12.39 -0.08 14.52
C VAL A 390 -11.46 -1.10 15.17
N SER A 391 -10.44 -1.60 14.47
CA SER A 391 -9.62 -2.71 14.95
C SER A 391 -8.85 -2.42 16.24
N ASN A 392 -8.11 -1.30 16.28
CA ASN A 392 -7.28 -0.98 17.44
C ASN A 392 -8.12 -0.52 18.65
N PRO A 393 -9.22 0.25 18.47
CA PRO A 393 -10.13 0.53 19.58
C PRO A 393 -10.78 -0.71 20.19
N ILE A 394 -11.21 -1.66 19.35
CA ILE A 394 -11.73 -2.96 19.84
C ILE A 394 -10.62 -3.69 20.60
N ALA A 395 -9.40 -3.74 20.08
CA ALA A 395 -8.27 -4.36 20.76
C ALA A 395 -7.99 -3.70 22.12
N GLY A 396 -7.97 -2.36 22.19
CA GLY A 396 -7.76 -1.62 23.43
C GLY A 396 -8.87 -1.84 24.45
N ALA A 397 -10.12 -1.98 24.00
CA ALA A 397 -11.25 -2.30 24.88
C ALA A 397 -11.17 -3.73 25.43
N ILE A 398 -10.69 -4.69 24.63
CA ILE A 398 -10.42 -6.06 25.07
C ILE A 398 -9.29 -6.06 26.10
N LEU A 399 -8.22 -5.30 25.86
CA LEU A 399 -7.07 -5.17 26.76
C LEU A 399 -7.48 -4.60 28.12
N GLY A 400 -8.31 -3.55 28.14
CA GLY A 400 -8.85 -2.96 29.37
C GLY A 400 -9.95 -3.81 30.04
N GLY A 401 -10.39 -4.90 29.40
CA GLY A 401 -11.42 -5.80 29.92
C GLY A 401 -10.84 -7.03 30.65
N ARG A 402 -11.71 -8.00 30.94
CA ARG A 402 -11.32 -9.26 31.63
C ARG A 402 -10.39 -10.16 30.80
N GLY A 403 -10.34 -9.95 29.49
CA GLY A 403 -9.51 -10.75 28.58
C GLY A 403 -8.02 -10.44 28.69
N GLY A 404 -7.67 -9.21 29.07
CA GLY A 404 -6.29 -8.73 29.11
C GLY A 404 -5.53 -9.03 27.82
N TRP A 405 -4.23 -9.30 27.95
CA TRP A 405 -3.36 -9.61 26.82
C TRP A 405 -3.72 -10.91 26.10
N VAL A 406 -4.13 -11.96 26.83
CA VAL A 406 -4.52 -13.24 26.21
C VAL A 406 -5.75 -13.05 25.31
N GLY A 407 -6.76 -12.31 25.79
CA GLY A 407 -7.96 -12.00 25.02
C GLY A 407 -7.64 -11.21 23.75
N LEU A 408 -6.78 -10.19 23.85
CA LEU A 408 -6.34 -9.40 22.70
C LEU A 408 -5.61 -10.26 21.67
N ILE A 409 -4.68 -11.11 22.11
CA ILE A 409 -3.90 -12.00 21.23
C ILE A 409 -4.83 -13.02 20.54
N VAL A 410 -5.78 -13.62 21.27
CA VAL A 410 -6.75 -14.57 20.70
C VAL A 410 -7.64 -13.88 19.66
N TRP A 411 -8.13 -12.66 19.95
CA TRP A 411 -8.90 -11.86 19.01
C TRP A 411 -8.10 -11.58 17.72
N CYS A 412 -6.85 -11.14 17.87
CA CYS A 412 -5.96 -10.87 16.75
C CYS A 412 -5.69 -12.13 15.92
N GLY A 413 -5.40 -13.27 16.56
CA GLY A 413 -5.19 -14.55 15.88
C GLY A 413 -6.45 -15.03 15.15
N ALA A 414 -7.63 -14.84 15.74
CA ALA A 414 -8.91 -15.18 15.11
C ALA A 414 -9.20 -14.33 13.87
N LEU A 415 -8.90 -13.03 13.89
CA LEU A 415 -9.01 -12.17 12.71
C LEU A 415 -8.10 -12.65 11.58
N LEU A 416 -6.84 -12.97 11.87
CA LEU A 416 -5.91 -13.49 10.86
C LEU A 416 -6.33 -14.86 10.32
N MET A 417 -6.92 -15.72 11.16
CA MET A 417 -7.50 -16.99 10.72
C MET A 417 -8.72 -16.79 9.82
N ALA A 418 -9.59 -15.83 10.16
CA ALA A 418 -10.72 -15.45 9.30
C ALA A 418 -10.25 -14.89 7.95
N SER A 419 -9.17 -14.11 7.95
CA SER A 419 -8.49 -13.66 6.73
C SER A 419 -8.05 -14.83 5.86
N PHE A 420 -7.33 -15.79 6.44
CA PHE A 420 -6.90 -17.01 5.75
C PHE A 420 -8.08 -17.76 5.13
N ILE A 421 -9.13 -18.05 5.91
CA ILE A 421 -10.31 -18.79 5.45
C ILE A 421 -10.99 -18.05 4.29
N SER A 422 -11.17 -16.73 4.41
CA SER A 422 -11.85 -15.93 3.40
C SER A 422 -11.07 -15.84 2.09
N MET A 423 -9.74 -15.63 2.16
CA MET A 423 -8.88 -15.60 0.98
C MET A 423 -8.76 -16.98 0.30
N ALA A 424 -8.66 -18.06 1.10
CA ALA A 424 -8.70 -19.42 0.58
C ALA A 424 -10.02 -19.71 -0.14
N ALA A 425 -11.16 -19.26 0.42
CA ALA A 425 -12.47 -19.38 -0.20
C ALA A 425 -12.57 -18.57 -1.52
N SER A 426 -12.04 -17.33 -1.54
CA SER A 426 -11.96 -16.50 -2.76
C SER A 426 -11.22 -17.24 -3.88
N ARG A 427 -10.03 -17.79 -3.56
CA ARG A 427 -9.21 -18.58 -4.49
C ARG A 427 -9.96 -19.80 -5.01
N ILE A 428 -10.50 -20.63 -4.12
CA ILE A 428 -11.22 -21.86 -4.47
C ILE A 428 -12.42 -21.52 -5.37
N ARG A 429 -13.13 -20.41 -5.10
CA ARG A 429 -14.26 -20.00 -5.92
C ARG A 429 -13.85 -19.55 -7.32
N LYS A 430 -12.65 -18.98 -7.49
CA LYS A 430 -12.16 -18.49 -8.78
C LYS A 430 -11.50 -19.59 -9.64
N VAL A 431 -10.70 -20.46 -9.04
CA VAL A 431 -9.82 -21.42 -9.75
C VAL A 431 -10.15 -22.89 -9.46
N GLY A 432 -11.05 -23.16 -8.49
CA GLY A 432 -11.35 -24.51 -8.01
C GLY A 432 -10.30 -25.04 -7.02
N PHE A 433 -10.42 -26.31 -6.63
CA PHE A 433 -9.54 -26.95 -5.63
C PHE A 433 -8.11 -27.26 -6.14
N GLY A 434 -7.86 -27.12 -7.45
CA GLY A 434 -6.55 -27.42 -8.03
C GLY A 434 -5.48 -26.38 -7.70
N PHE A 435 -4.22 -26.82 -7.53
CA PHE A 435 -3.03 -25.96 -7.46
C PHE A 435 -2.50 -25.55 -8.86
N LYS A 436 -3.37 -25.46 -9.87
CA LYS A 436 -2.95 -24.91 -11.18
C LYS A 436 -2.76 -23.39 -11.04
N LYS A 437 -1.78 -22.85 -11.79
CA LYS A 437 -1.39 -21.43 -11.84
C LYS A 437 -2.63 -20.53 -11.69
N ALA A 438 -2.77 -19.94 -10.50
CA ALA A 438 -3.70 -18.85 -10.30
C ALA A 438 -3.03 -17.57 -10.83
N ILE A 439 -3.84 -16.74 -11.48
CA ILE A 439 -3.52 -15.43 -12.04
C ILE A 439 -2.72 -14.56 -11.06
#